data_AF-A0A960S9J8-F1
#
_entry.id   AF-A0A960S9J8-F1
#
_cell.length_a   1.000
_cell.length_b   1.000
_cell.length_c   1.000
_cell.angle_alpha   90.00
_cell.angle_beta   90.00
_cell.angle_gamma   90.00
#
_symmetry.space_group_name_H-M   'P 1'
#
loop_
_entity.id
_entity.type
_entity.pdbx_description
1 polymer ?
#
loop_
_entity_poly.entity_id
_entity_poly.type
_entity_poly.pdbx_seq_one_letter_code
_entity_poly.pdbx_strand_id
1 'polypeptide(L)' 'MSKQAKELRDLSADDLGLKLKEFQRELFEIRNKNHVEKKNAEPAQTKNLKKGIARILTILREKELGINA' A
#
# COMPACT_ATOMS: atom_id res chain seq x y z
N MET A 1 -12.64 2.10 -10.71
CA MET A 1 -11.17 2.01 -10.71
C MET A 1 -10.63 3.26 -10.02
N SER A 2 -10.06 3.18 -8.80
CA SER A 2 -9.55 4.39 -8.14
C SER A 2 -8.29 4.88 -8.86
N LYS A 3 -8.20 6.19 -9.12
CA LYS A 3 -7.12 6.88 -9.86
C LYS A 3 -5.71 6.46 -9.43
N GLN A 4 -5.55 6.07 -8.17
CA GLN A 4 -4.28 5.65 -7.56
C GLN A 4 -3.59 4.48 -8.28
N ALA A 5 -4.33 3.53 -8.86
CA ALA A 5 -3.70 2.36 -9.50
C ALA A 5 -2.97 2.70 -10.82
N LYS A 6 -3.41 3.74 -11.53
CA LYS A 6 -2.70 4.22 -12.73
C LYS A 6 -1.43 4.98 -12.32
N GLU A 7 -1.56 5.90 -11.37
CA GLU A 7 -0.43 6.68 -10.84
C GLU A 7 0.66 5.80 -10.23
N LEU A 8 0.30 4.66 -9.62
CA LEU A 8 1.28 3.70 -9.11
C LEU A 8 2.08 3.00 -10.22
N ARG A 9 1.51 2.80 -11.42
CA ARG A 9 2.24 2.18 -12.54
C ARG A 9 3.27 3.13 -13.16
N ASP A 10 2.93 4.42 -13.19
CA ASP A 10 3.78 5.49 -13.74
C ASP A 10 5.00 5.80 -12.85
N LEU A 11 4.99 5.36 -11.59
CA LEU A 11 6.11 5.55 -10.64
C LEU A 11 7.28 4.61 -10.92
N SER A 12 8.49 5.06 -10.58
CA SER A 12 9.69 4.22 -10.60
C SER A 12 9.59 3.10 -9.55
N ALA A 13 10.38 2.04 -9.74
CA ALA A 13 10.48 0.96 -8.76
C ALA A 13 10.94 1.47 -7.38
N ASP A 14 11.82 2.48 -7.36
CA ASP A 14 12.30 3.12 -6.13
C ASP A 14 11.19 3.88 -5.41
N ASP A 15 10.41 4.68 -6.14
CA ASP A 15 9.27 5.43 -5.59
C ASP A 15 8.16 4.50 -5.07
N LEU A 16 7.94 3.38 -5.76
CA LEU A 16 7.05 2.32 -5.30
C LEU A 16 7.54 1.70 -3.99
N GLY A 17 8.86 1.48 -3.85
CA GLY A 17 9.48 1.03 -2.62
C GLY A 17 9.33 2.02 -1.46
N LEU A 18 9.44 3.33 -1.73
CA LEU A 18 9.21 4.36 -0.73
C LEU A 18 7.76 4.38 -0.25
N LYS A 19 6.79 4.39 -1.18
CA LYS A 19 5.36 4.30 -0.84
C LYS A 19 4.99 3.03 -0.10
N LEU A 20 5.63 1.90 -0.43
CA LEU A 20 5.43 0.65 0.28
C LEU A 20 5.79 0.79 1.76
N LYS A 21 6.95 1.40 2.06
CA LYS A 21 7.40 1.63 3.44
C LYS A 21 6.46 2.57 4.18
N GLU A 22 5.98 3.63 3.54
CA GLU A 22 4.99 4.54 4.12
C GLU A 22 3.70 3.82 4.49
N PHE A 23 3.11 3.05 3.57
CA PHE A 23 1.88 2.31 3.86
C PHE A 23 2.07 1.22 4.93
N GLN A 24 3.24 0.58 4.99
CA GLN A 24 3.57 -0.37 6.06
C GLN A 24 3.65 0.33 7.43
N ARG A 25 4.26 1.53 7.48
CA ARG A 25 4.35 2.34 8.70
C ARG A 25 2.97 2.78 9.17
N GLU A 26 2.14 3.31 8.26
CA GLU A 26 0.78 3.73 8.57
C GLU A 26 -0.08 2.56 9.08
N LEU A 27 0.08 1.38 8.47
CA LEU A 27 -0.60 0.16 8.92
C LEU A 27 -0.11 -0.28 10.31
N PHE A 28 1.18 -0.13 10.61
CA PHE A 28 1.72 -0.39 11.95
C PHE A 28 1.16 0.58 12.99
N GLU A 29 1.10 1.88 12.66
CA GLU A 29 0.51 2.88 13.55
C GLU A 29 -0.96 2.64 13.83
N ILE A 30 -1.76 2.28 12.81
CA ILE A 30 -3.18 1.93 12.99
C ILE A 30 -3.31 0.67 13.84
N ARG A 31 -2.46 -0.34 13.61
CA ARG A 31 -2.45 -1.56 14.44
C ARG A 31 -2.08 -1.26 15.89
N ASN A 32 -1.12 -0.36 16.12
CA ASN A 32 -0.70 0.05 17.44
C ASN A 32 -1.81 0.85 18.15
N LYS A 33 -2.47 1.79 17.46
CA LYS A 33 -3.64 2.53 17.97
C LYS A 33 -4.79 1.59 18.36
N ASN A 34 -5.09 0.60 17.52
CA ASN A 34 -6.10 -0.42 17.84
C ASN A 34 -5.75 -1.22 19.10
N HIS A 35 -4.47 -1.55 19.28
CA HIS A 35 -4.02 -2.36 20.40
C HIS A 35 -3.95 -1.55 21.71
N VAL A 36 -3.43 -0.33 21.66
CA VAL A 36 -3.16 0.53 22.83
C VAL A 36 -4.41 1.30 23.27
N GLU A 37 -5.15 1.91 22.33
CA GLU A 37 -6.24 2.83 22.69
C GLU A 37 -7.62 2.15 22.78
N LYS A 38 -7.75 0.87 22.38
CA LYS A 38 -9.05 0.16 22.22
C LYS A 38 -10.13 0.97 21.47
N LYS A 39 -9.74 2.00 20.73
CA LYS A 39 -10.62 2.73 19.83
C LYS A 39 -10.76 1.92 18.56
N ASN A 40 -11.99 1.78 18.07
CA ASN A 40 -12.31 1.13 16.81
C ASN A 40 -11.69 1.94 15.66
N ALA A 41 -10.42 1.71 15.30
CA ALA A 41 -9.89 2.34 14.10
C ALA A 41 -10.69 1.86 12.90
N GLU A 42 -10.96 2.77 11.96
CA GLU A 42 -11.82 2.51 10.82
C GLU A 42 -11.35 1.27 10.04
N PRO A 43 -12.12 0.17 10.05
CA PRO A 43 -11.74 -1.06 9.34
C PRO A 43 -11.54 -0.83 7.84
N ALA A 44 -12.24 0.17 7.29
CA ALA A 44 -12.14 0.61 5.91
C ALA A 44 -10.73 1.11 5.56
N GLN A 45 -10.09 1.91 6.43
CA GLN A 45 -8.76 2.47 6.19
C GLN A 45 -7.70 1.37 6.18
N THR A 46 -7.74 0.46 7.17
CA THR A 46 -6.84 -0.71 7.22
C THR A 46 -6.98 -1.57 5.96
N LYS A 47 -8.21 -1.80 5.48
CA LYS A 47 -8.47 -2.56 4.26
C LYS A 47 -7.93 -1.85 3.01
N ASN A 48 -8.04 -0.53 2.94
CA ASN A 48 -7.51 0.27 1.84
C ASN A 48 -5.98 0.24 1.80
N LEU A 49 -5.31 0.39 2.95
CA LEU A 49 -3.84 0.30 3.05
C LEU A 49 -3.33 -1.08 2.64
N LYS A 50 -3.96 -2.17 3.13
CA LYS A 50 -3.61 -3.54 2.71
C LYS A 50 -3.75 -3.73 1.20
N LYS A 51 -4.81 -3.20 0.59
CA LYS A 51 -5.01 -3.23 -0.86
C LYS A 51 -3.99 -2.37 -1.62
N GLY A 52 -3.58 -1.23 -1.06
CA GLY A 52 -2.52 -0.38 -1.61
C GLY A 52 -1.17 -1.12 -1.64
N ILE A 53 -0.79 -1.72 -0.51
CA ILE A 53 0.42 -2.55 -0.38
C ILE A 53 0.41 -3.69 -1.41
N ALA A 54 -0.69 -4.45 -1.49
CA ALA A 54 -0.80 -5.56 -2.43
C ALA A 54 -0.61 -5.10 -3.88
N ARG A 55 -1.23 -3.98 -4.27
CA ARG A 55 -1.08 -3.42 -5.62
C ARG A 55 0.35 -2.99 -5.94
N ILE A 56 1.03 -2.35 -4.99
CA ILE A 56 2.44 -1.95 -5.17
C ILE A 56 3.32 -3.18 -5.38
N LEU A 57 3.15 -4.20 -4.54
CA LEU A 57 3.91 -5.45 -4.65
C LEU A 57 3.64 -6.16 -5.99
N THR A 58 2.39 -6.17 -6.44
CA THR A 58 2.04 -6.72 -7.76
C THR A 58 2.73 -5.95 -8.89
N ILE A 59 2.68 -4.62 -8.88
CA ILE A 59 3.32 -3.79 -9.92
C ILE A 59 4.84 -3.97 -9.91
N LEU A 60 5.47 -4.01 -8.73
CA LEU A 60 6.90 -4.30 -8.62
C LEU A 60 7.24 -5.67 -9.23
N ARG A 61 6.42 -6.68 -8.94
CA ARG A 61 6.60 -8.02 -9.50
C ARG A 61 6.36 -8.10 -11.01
N GLU A 62 5.38 -7.36 -11.53
CA GLU A 62 5.12 -7.23 -12.97
C GLU A 62 6.32 -6.58 -13.68
N LYS A 63 6.90 -5.53 -13.08
CA LYS A 63 8.11 -4.85 -13.58
C LYS A 63 9.33 -5.78 -13.56
N GLU A 64 9.52 -6.56 -12.48
CA GLU A 64 10.59 -7.56 -12.38
C GLU A 64 10.48 -8.67 -13.44
N LEU A 65 9.26 -9.14 -13.69
CA LEU A 65 8.99 -10.23 -14.64
C LEU A 65 8.95 -9.74 -16.09
N GLY A 66 9.06 -8.42 -16.34
CA GLY A 66 8.96 -7.84 -17.67
C GLY A 66 7.58 -8.01 -18.31
N ILE A 67 6.53 -8.27 -17.51
CA ILE A 67 5.16 -8.55 -17.98
C ILE A 67 4.40 -7.25 -18.31
N ASN A 68 5.08 -6.10 -18.34
CA ASN A 68 4.42 -4.80 -18.45
C ASN A 68 3.46 -4.74 -19.65
N ALA A 69 2.18 -4.53 -19.32
CA ALA A 69 1.14 -4.05 -20.21
C ALA A 69 1.05 -2.52 -20.14
#